data_AF-A0A9P8BDR6-F1
#
_entry.id   AF-A0A9P8BDR6-F1
#
_cell.length_a   1.000
_cell.length_b   1.000
_cell.length_c   1.000
_cell.angle_alpha   90.00
_cell.angle_beta   90.00
_cell.angle_gamma   90.00
#
_symmetry.space_group_name_H-M   'P 1'
#
loop_
_entity.id
_entity.type
_entity.pdbx_description
1 polymer ?
#
loop_
_entity_poly.entity_id
_entity_poly.type
_entity_poly.pdbx_seq_one_letter_code
_entity_poly.pdbx_strand_id
1 'polypeptide(L)'
;MSRNDTNYTHTYSTMPLIALLQPYWDILSWLQAPSQLTRAEATMFHYVALVTVATPFAIVCYLARRPGTRPYRLVLALLFAPIQLLLMAAVRWAPPKELPFNVFLTMAGIQVAIRMLELGYSPEGAKRIDEATLGSLRKTGKQETIQATIADTADLAFTVRGVKYEFGRGVKLSRDWRPLNDRTAWMLRTLTHYIIPNFLVFDFTNSYFIRSPEIYSIVMEEIDFRQLDWPQKTVIKFFLATMVITGLSFVYHIIALSCVAILDMAPDEWPVIFGRPWTARSLHAFWGVEWHQILRRTFLVTGGYPLGFFFGRAGIVLGVFMSSGLLHSIMLIADGEPMSWATFFFFTIQALGFVIERIWRRISGRRVGGILGNVWVVVWLAVAVEQTGIASTWLRRGAASVKLVPAWMSPSNLALNVVYPDFTAYTIHPSNSIGSVP
;
A
#
# COMPACT_ATOMS: atom_id res chain seq x y z
N MET A 1 24.67 17.88 -69.85
CA MET A 1 24.36 16.44 -69.71
C MET A 1 25.18 15.88 -68.56
N SER A 2 24.58 15.69 -67.39
CA SER A 2 24.88 14.60 -66.45
C SER A 2 23.89 14.68 -65.29
N ARG A 3 22.86 13.83 -65.34
CA ARG A 3 21.99 13.52 -64.19
C ARG A 3 22.81 12.73 -63.19
N ASN A 4 22.83 13.16 -61.92
CA ASN A 4 23.21 12.32 -60.79
C ASN A 4 21.93 12.02 -60.01
N ASP A 5 21.37 10.83 -60.23
CA ASP A 5 20.31 10.26 -59.42
C ASP A 5 20.94 9.60 -58.17
N THR A 6 20.85 10.24 -57.01
CA THR A 6 21.13 9.61 -55.72
C THR A 6 19.84 9.04 -55.14
N ASN A 7 19.64 7.74 -55.33
CA ASN A 7 18.60 6.96 -54.67
C ASN A 7 18.88 6.88 -53.16
N TYR A 8 18.06 7.56 -52.35
CA TYR A 8 17.93 7.32 -50.91
C TYR A 8 16.89 6.22 -50.67
N THR A 9 17.35 4.98 -50.52
CA THR A 9 16.55 3.89 -49.98
C THR A 9 16.55 3.97 -48.46
N HIS A 10 15.46 4.48 -47.88
CA HIS A 10 15.19 4.33 -46.45
C HIS A 10 14.85 2.87 -46.13
N THR A 11 15.86 2.10 -45.70
CA THR A 11 15.62 0.86 -44.95
C THR A 11 15.07 1.22 -43.57
N TYR A 12 13.75 1.08 -43.40
CA TYR A 12 13.15 0.97 -42.08
C TYR A 12 13.67 -0.32 -41.43
N SER A 13 14.72 -0.20 -40.62
CA SER A 13 15.18 -1.29 -39.77
C SER A 13 14.05 -1.62 -38.79
N THR A 14 13.41 -2.76 -38.98
CA THR A 14 12.54 -3.37 -37.99
C THR A 14 13.33 -3.47 -36.68
N MET A 15 12.87 -2.77 -35.64
CA MET A 15 13.43 -2.97 -34.30
C MET A 15 13.34 -4.47 -34.00
N PRO A 16 14.45 -5.16 -33.71
CA PRO A 16 14.41 -6.58 -33.40
C PRO A 16 13.49 -6.79 -32.20
N LEU A 17 12.66 -7.83 -32.24
CA LEU A 17 11.78 -8.23 -31.12
C LEU A 17 12.54 -8.30 -29.78
N ILE A 18 13.85 -8.55 -29.85
CA ILE A 18 14.81 -8.55 -28.73
C ILE A 18 14.85 -7.20 -27.99
N ALA A 19 14.78 -6.05 -28.69
CA ALA A 19 14.79 -4.73 -28.04
C ALA A 19 13.50 -4.45 -27.24
N LEU A 20 12.36 -5.02 -27.66
CA LEU A 20 11.11 -5.00 -26.90
C LEU A 20 11.13 -5.93 -25.70
N LEU A 21 11.95 -6.99 -25.75
CA LEU A 21 12.09 -7.99 -24.69
C LEU A 21 13.23 -7.70 -23.71
N GLN A 22 14.15 -6.80 -24.04
CA GLN A 22 15.27 -6.40 -23.18
C GLN A 22 14.83 -5.99 -21.77
N PRO A 23 13.77 -5.17 -21.58
CA PRO A 23 13.29 -4.84 -20.24
C PRO A 23 12.84 -6.08 -19.45
N TYR A 24 12.32 -7.11 -20.11
CA TYR A 24 11.89 -8.36 -19.46
C TYR A 24 13.08 -9.25 -19.07
N TRP A 25 14.14 -9.25 -19.88
CA TRP A 25 15.40 -9.91 -19.53
C TRP A 25 16.09 -9.20 -18.35
N ASP A 26 15.99 -7.88 -18.31
CA ASP A 26 16.48 -7.06 -17.21
C ASP A 26 15.66 -7.31 -15.92
N ILE A 27 14.33 -7.54 -16.02
CA ILE A 27 13.50 -7.99 -14.87
C ILE A 27 13.97 -9.36 -14.35
N LEU A 28 14.19 -10.31 -15.24
CA LEU A 28 14.57 -11.68 -14.87
C LEU A 28 15.97 -11.73 -14.25
N SER A 29 16.92 -10.95 -14.79
CA SER A 29 18.25 -10.80 -14.21
C SER A 29 18.24 -10.00 -12.90
N TRP A 30 17.37 -9.00 -12.76
CA TRP A 30 17.13 -8.27 -11.50
C TRP A 30 16.58 -9.19 -10.39
N LEU A 31 15.67 -10.11 -10.72
CA LEU A 31 15.18 -11.13 -9.79
C LEU A 31 16.29 -12.11 -9.36
N GLN A 32 17.31 -12.32 -10.20
CA GLN A 32 18.42 -13.23 -9.93
C GLN A 32 19.56 -12.60 -9.11
N ALA A 33 19.66 -11.27 -9.06
CA ALA A 33 20.70 -10.56 -8.30
C ALA A 33 20.17 -9.26 -7.63
N PRO A 34 19.41 -9.34 -6.53
CA PRO A 34 18.95 -8.17 -5.78
C PRO A 34 20.07 -7.42 -5.04
N SER A 35 21.24 -8.05 -4.90
CA SER A 35 22.35 -7.50 -4.13
C SER A 35 23.21 -6.58 -5.01
N GLN A 36 23.02 -5.28 -4.81
CA GLN A 36 24.02 -4.22 -4.98
C GLN A 36 24.05 -3.40 -6.28
N LEU A 37 23.10 -3.55 -7.20
CA LEU A 37 22.97 -2.54 -8.27
C LEU A 37 22.35 -1.26 -7.71
N THR A 38 23.14 -0.18 -7.72
CA THR A 38 22.77 1.18 -7.35
C THR A 38 21.48 1.59 -8.03
N ARG A 39 20.37 1.58 -7.27
CA ARG A 39 19.11 2.23 -7.69
C ARG A 39 19.40 3.68 -8.03
N ALA A 40 18.81 4.17 -9.11
CA ALA A 40 18.92 5.58 -9.45
C ALA A 40 18.18 6.42 -8.39
N GLU A 41 18.80 7.50 -7.95
CA GLU A 41 18.10 8.49 -7.14
C GLU A 41 16.98 9.12 -7.96
N ALA A 42 15.81 9.31 -7.34
CA ALA A 42 14.71 9.96 -7.99
C ALA A 42 15.08 11.39 -8.39
N THR A 43 15.01 11.64 -9.69
CA THR A 43 15.10 12.97 -10.29
C THR A 43 13.71 13.43 -10.73
N MET A 44 13.55 14.71 -11.05
CA MET A 44 12.29 15.23 -11.62
C MET A 44 11.78 14.42 -12.83
N PHE A 45 12.70 13.88 -13.64
CA PHE A 45 12.37 13.00 -14.75
C PHE A 45 11.61 11.75 -14.29
N HIS A 46 12.01 11.13 -13.17
CA HIS A 46 11.36 9.93 -12.64
C HIS A 46 9.94 10.21 -12.13
N TYR A 47 9.71 11.37 -11.52
CA TYR A 47 8.37 11.80 -11.13
C TYR A 47 7.46 12.04 -12.35
N VAL A 48 8.00 12.64 -13.42
CA VAL A 48 7.28 12.78 -14.71
C VAL A 48 7.00 11.42 -15.34
N ALA A 49 7.96 10.48 -15.27
CA ALA A 49 7.78 9.12 -15.74
C ALA A 49 6.66 8.41 -14.95
N LEU A 50 6.56 8.63 -13.63
CA LEU A 50 5.48 8.07 -12.81
C LEU A 50 4.09 8.57 -13.25
N VAL A 51 3.95 9.86 -13.60
CA VAL A 51 2.73 10.42 -14.21
C VAL A 51 2.45 9.79 -15.58
N THR A 52 3.51 9.60 -16.37
CA THR A 52 3.41 8.99 -17.70
C THR A 52 2.91 7.56 -17.64
N VAL A 53 3.31 6.77 -16.63
CA VAL A 53 2.84 5.39 -16.45
C VAL A 53 1.48 5.31 -15.72
N ALA A 54 1.11 6.33 -14.93
CA ALA A 54 -0.25 6.45 -14.40
C ALA A 54 -1.30 6.65 -15.52
N THR A 55 -0.91 7.22 -16.66
CA THR A 55 -1.80 7.46 -17.80
C THR A 55 -2.33 6.16 -18.43
N PRO A 56 -1.49 5.17 -18.80
CA PRO A 56 -1.94 3.83 -19.19
C PRO A 56 -2.88 3.16 -18.19
N PHE A 57 -2.64 3.31 -16.88
CA PHE A 57 -3.56 2.77 -15.87
C PHE A 57 -4.94 3.43 -15.95
N ALA A 58 -5.00 4.76 -16.04
CA ALA A 58 -6.26 5.49 -16.22
C ALA A 58 -6.98 5.06 -17.52
N ILE A 59 -6.25 4.83 -18.61
CA ILE A 59 -6.82 4.31 -19.87
C ILE A 59 -7.38 2.89 -19.67
N VAL A 60 -6.66 2.00 -18.98
CA VAL A 60 -7.16 0.65 -18.67
C VAL A 60 -8.42 0.71 -17.82
N CYS A 61 -8.49 1.59 -16.81
CA CYS A 61 -9.70 1.83 -16.03
C CYS A 61 -10.87 2.31 -16.91
N TYR A 62 -10.64 3.32 -17.75
CA TYR A 62 -11.62 3.83 -18.69
C TYR A 62 -12.16 2.74 -19.62
N LEU A 63 -11.27 1.91 -20.18
CA LEU A 63 -11.64 0.81 -21.05
C LEU A 63 -12.37 -0.30 -20.30
N ALA A 64 -12.03 -0.55 -19.03
CA ALA A 64 -12.63 -1.63 -18.23
C ALA A 64 -14.10 -1.37 -17.90
N ARG A 65 -14.55 -0.13 -18.01
CA ARG A 65 -15.96 0.28 -17.88
C ARG A 65 -16.74 0.22 -19.20
N ARG A 66 -16.15 -0.29 -20.29
CA ARG A 66 -16.74 -0.36 -21.63
C ARG A 66 -16.75 -1.77 -22.21
N PRO A 67 -17.85 -2.18 -22.88
CA PRO A 67 -17.94 -3.51 -23.48
C PRO A 67 -16.99 -3.63 -24.68
N GLY A 68 -16.53 -4.86 -24.96
CA GLY A 68 -15.72 -5.15 -26.16
C GLY A 68 -14.27 -4.66 -26.12
N THR A 69 -13.80 -4.08 -25.01
CA THR A 69 -12.45 -3.48 -24.92
C THR A 69 -11.34 -4.41 -24.46
N ARG A 70 -11.64 -5.69 -24.20
CA ARG A 70 -10.69 -6.66 -23.62
C ARG A 70 -9.34 -6.74 -24.35
N PRO A 71 -9.28 -6.80 -25.70
CA PRO A 71 -7.98 -6.88 -26.39
C PRO A 71 -7.09 -5.68 -26.08
N TYR A 72 -7.64 -4.46 -26.11
CA TYR A 72 -6.92 -3.23 -25.81
C TYR A 72 -6.43 -3.20 -24.37
N ARG A 73 -7.29 -3.57 -23.41
CA ARG A 73 -6.91 -3.64 -21.99
C ARG A 73 -5.78 -4.64 -21.76
N LEU A 74 -5.85 -5.80 -22.38
CA LEU A 74 -4.85 -6.85 -22.24
C LEU A 74 -3.49 -6.39 -22.80
N VAL A 75 -3.45 -5.79 -23.99
CA VAL A 75 -2.22 -5.25 -24.58
C VAL A 75 -1.62 -4.16 -23.69
N LEU A 76 -2.42 -3.18 -23.25
CA LEU A 76 -1.95 -2.11 -22.38
C LEU A 76 -1.43 -2.66 -21.04
N ALA A 77 -2.14 -3.63 -20.45
CA ALA A 77 -1.72 -4.25 -19.19
C ALA A 77 -0.39 -4.99 -19.33
N LEU A 78 -0.23 -5.81 -20.39
CA LEU A 78 0.99 -6.59 -20.62
C LEU A 78 2.20 -5.73 -21.00
N LEU A 79 1.99 -4.58 -21.63
CA LEU A 79 3.06 -3.64 -21.97
C LEU A 79 3.46 -2.80 -20.75
N PHE A 80 2.50 -2.18 -20.07
CA PHE A 80 2.79 -1.13 -19.09
C PHE A 80 2.88 -1.62 -17.64
N ALA A 81 2.26 -2.75 -17.27
CA ALA A 81 2.43 -3.28 -15.92
C ALA A 81 3.89 -3.69 -15.62
N PRO A 82 4.62 -4.37 -16.52
CA PRO A 82 6.04 -4.66 -16.33
C PRO A 82 6.90 -3.39 -16.25
N ILE A 83 6.62 -2.39 -17.10
CA ILE A 83 7.31 -1.09 -17.06
C ILE A 83 7.09 -0.40 -15.70
N GLN A 84 5.86 -0.44 -15.18
CA GLN A 84 5.55 0.11 -13.86
C GLN A 84 6.33 -0.60 -12.76
N LEU A 85 6.39 -1.94 -12.78
CA LEU A 85 7.16 -2.71 -11.81
C LEU A 85 8.66 -2.41 -11.89
N LEU A 86 9.20 -2.30 -13.11
CA LEU A 86 10.58 -1.91 -13.37
C LEU A 86 10.89 -0.53 -12.80
N LEU A 87 10.03 0.45 -13.06
CA LEU A 87 10.21 1.81 -12.54
C LEU A 87 10.24 1.82 -11.01
N MET A 88 9.34 1.07 -10.36
CA MET A 88 9.33 0.95 -8.90
C MET A 88 10.54 0.19 -8.33
N ALA A 89 11.11 -0.73 -9.10
CA ALA A 89 12.28 -1.51 -8.72
C ALA A 89 13.60 -0.76 -8.94
N ALA A 90 13.70 0.05 -10.00
CA ALA A 90 14.92 0.71 -10.44
C ALA A 90 15.20 2.03 -9.71
N VAL A 91 14.16 2.69 -9.20
CA VAL A 91 14.25 4.03 -8.58
C VAL A 91 14.22 3.92 -7.07
N ARG A 92 15.05 4.75 -6.42
CA ARG A 92 14.96 5.06 -5.00
C ARG A 92 14.30 6.44 -4.86
N TRP A 93 13.11 6.49 -4.26
CA TRP A 93 12.25 7.68 -4.24
C TRP A 93 12.60 8.70 -3.16
N ALA A 94 13.28 8.25 -2.11
CA ALA A 94 13.78 9.06 -1.00
C ALA A 94 15.13 8.50 -0.52
N PRO A 95 15.97 9.31 0.17
CA PRO A 95 17.24 8.85 0.71
C PRO A 95 17.15 7.55 1.55
N PRO A 96 18.27 6.83 1.73
CA PRO A 96 18.32 5.68 2.62
C PRO A 96 17.78 6.01 4.01
N LYS A 97 17.16 5.03 4.66
CA LYS A 97 16.51 5.19 5.96
C LYS A 97 15.30 6.15 5.99
N GLU A 98 14.77 6.51 4.82
CA GLU A 98 13.46 7.18 4.69
C GLU A 98 12.34 6.22 4.25
N LEU A 99 12.23 5.09 4.97
CA LEU A 99 11.36 3.98 4.57
C LEU A 99 9.92 4.38 4.21
N PRO A 100 9.20 5.25 4.95
CA PRO A 100 7.80 5.53 4.67
C PRO A 100 7.57 6.00 3.22
N PHE A 101 8.36 6.96 2.72
CA PHE A 101 8.19 7.49 1.35
C PHE A 101 8.48 6.44 0.28
N ASN A 102 9.60 5.72 0.43
CA ASN A 102 10.02 4.67 -0.47
C ASN A 102 8.98 3.53 -0.55
N VAL A 103 8.45 3.12 0.61
CA VAL A 103 7.43 2.07 0.72
C VAL A 103 6.12 2.51 0.09
N PHE A 104 5.62 3.71 0.40
CA PHE A 104 4.33 4.16 -0.12
C PHE A 104 4.32 4.23 -1.66
N LEU A 105 5.37 4.81 -2.26
CA LEU A 105 5.46 4.95 -3.72
C LEU A 105 5.63 3.59 -4.41
N THR A 106 6.52 2.74 -3.90
CA THR A 106 6.74 1.39 -4.43
C THR A 106 5.47 0.54 -4.33
N MET A 107 4.79 0.59 -3.18
CA MET A 107 3.51 -0.10 -2.98
C MET A 107 2.44 0.42 -3.94
N ALA A 108 2.31 1.73 -4.10
CA ALA A 108 1.37 2.31 -5.04
C ALA A 108 1.63 1.82 -6.47
N GLY A 109 2.89 1.80 -6.91
CA GLY A 109 3.21 1.34 -8.26
C GLY A 109 3.01 -0.16 -8.48
N ILE A 110 3.37 -1.02 -7.50
CA ILE A 110 3.05 -2.45 -7.55
C ILE A 110 1.53 -2.66 -7.60
N GLN A 111 0.78 -1.90 -6.80
CA GLN A 111 -0.68 -1.98 -6.78
C GLN A 111 -1.28 -1.59 -8.13
N VAL A 112 -0.77 -0.52 -8.75
CA VAL A 112 -1.16 -0.11 -10.11
C VAL A 112 -0.90 -1.23 -11.12
N ALA A 113 0.30 -1.83 -11.11
CA ALA A 113 0.66 -2.91 -12.02
C ALA A 113 -0.27 -4.13 -11.86
N ILE A 114 -0.52 -4.58 -10.62
CA ILE A 114 -1.43 -5.69 -10.34
C ILE A 114 -2.85 -5.37 -10.81
N ARG A 115 -3.33 -4.15 -10.58
CA ARG A 115 -4.67 -3.72 -11.01
C ARG A 115 -4.78 -3.62 -12.53
N MET A 116 -3.74 -3.15 -13.21
CA MET A 116 -3.69 -3.17 -14.68
C MET A 116 -3.82 -4.59 -15.21
N LEU A 117 -3.03 -5.53 -14.69
CA LEU A 117 -3.10 -6.94 -15.08
C LEU A 117 -4.49 -7.52 -14.79
N GLU A 118 -5.01 -7.34 -13.57
CA GLU A 118 -6.33 -7.82 -13.19
C GLU A 118 -7.43 -7.32 -14.15
N LEU A 119 -7.46 -6.01 -14.40
CA LEU A 119 -8.43 -5.39 -15.31
C LEU A 119 -8.17 -5.77 -16.77
N GLY A 120 -6.92 -6.02 -17.17
CA GLY A 120 -6.55 -6.51 -18.50
C GLY A 120 -7.07 -7.91 -18.77
N TYR A 121 -6.90 -8.81 -17.80
CA TYR A 121 -7.31 -10.21 -17.91
C TYR A 121 -8.82 -10.40 -17.68
N SER A 122 -9.50 -9.48 -16.98
CA SER A 122 -10.95 -9.57 -16.72
C SER A 122 -11.76 -9.62 -18.03
N PRO A 123 -12.45 -10.74 -18.34
CA PRO A 123 -13.20 -10.87 -19.58
C PRO A 123 -14.32 -9.83 -19.71
N GLU A 124 -15.06 -9.62 -18.63
CA GLU A 124 -16.25 -8.75 -18.58
C GLU A 124 -15.92 -7.31 -18.20
N GLY A 125 -14.66 -6.96 -17.95
CA GLY A 125 -14.31 -5.63 -17.43
C GLY A 125 -14.61 -5.49 -15.95
N ALA A 126 -14.92 -4.28 -15.52
CA ALA A 126 -15.21 -3.93 -14.13
C ALA A 126 -16.67 -3.49 -14.02
N LYS A 127 -17.59 -4.45 -13.91
CA LYS A 127 -19.02 -4.19 -13.79
C LYS A 127 -19.39 -3.73 -12.38
N ARG A 128 -20.29 -2.74 -12.28
CA ARG A 128 -20.86 -2.35 -10.99
C ARG A 128 -21.97 -3.31 -10.58
N ILE A 129 -22.28 -3.35 -9.28
CA ILE A 129 -23.26 -4.30 -8.73
C ILE A 129 -24.69 -3.96 -9.18
N ASP A 130 -24.98 -2.68 -9.40
CA ASP A 130 -26.26 -2.13 -9.85
C ASP A 130 -26.43 -2.16 -11.39
N GLU A 131 -25.43 -2.60 -12.12
CA GLU A 131 -25.46 -2.69 -13.58
C GLU A 131 -25.93 -4.07 -14.07
N ALA A 132 -26.98 -4.08 -14.89
CA ALA A 132 -27.44 -5.29 -15.58
C ALA A 132 -26.43 -5.80 -16.62
N THR A 133 -25.83 -4.87 -17.37
CA THR A 133 -24.71 -5.14 -18.29
C THR A 133 -23.66 -4.05 -18.14
N LEU A 134 -22.41 -4.31 -18.51
CA LEU A 134 -21.32 -3.35 -18.33
C LEU A 134 -21.67 -1.99 -18.97
N GLY A 135 -21.71 -0.93 -18.15
CA GLY A 135 -22.09 0.41 -18.58
C GLY A 135 -23.58 0.59 -18.88
N SER A 136 -24.47 -0.32 -18.47
CA SER A 136 -25.90 -0.25 -18.78
C SER A 136 -26.63 0.93 -18.13
N LEU A 137 -26.18 1.38 -16.95
CA LEU A 137 -26.70 2.59 -16.31
C LEU A 137 -26.50 3.85 -17.17
N ARG A 138 -25.62 3.77 -18.19
CA ARG A 138 -25.38 4.84 -19.18
C ARG A 138 -26.39 4.83 -20.35
N LYS A 139 -27.23 3.80 -20.50
CA LYS A 139 -28.18 3.67 -21.64
C LYS A 139 -29.42 4.56 -21.56
N THR A 140 -29.47 5.60 -20.73
CA THR A 140 -30.63 6.50 -20.60
C THR A 140 -30.75 7.56 -21.70
N GLY A 141 -30.02 7.43 -22.82
CA GLY A 141 -30.20 8.28 -24.01
C GLY A 141 -29.70 9.73 -23.88
N LYS A 142 -29.17 10.13 -22.72
CA LYS A 142 -28.45 11.40 -22.55
C LYS A 142 -26.99 11.24 -22.99
N GLN A 143 -26.45 12.19 -23.75
CA GLN A 143 -25.03 12.23 -24.11
C GLN A 143 -24.16 12.18 -22.85
N GLU A 144 -23.14 11.32 -22.84
CA GLU A 144 -22.14 11.28 -21.77
C GLU A 144 -21.41 12.63 -21.72
N THR A 145 -21.45 13.29 -20.56
CA THR A 145 -20.58 14.43 -20.31
C THR A 145 -19.16 13.93 -20.05
N ILE A 146 -18.16 14.67 -20.52
CA ILE A 146 -16.74 14.38 -20.25
C ILE A 146 -16.50 14.21 -18.74
N GLN A 147 -17.19 15.02 -17.92
CA GLN A 147 -17.12 14.95 -16.46
C GLN A 147 -17.59 13.60 -15.91
N ALA A 148 -18.71 13.05 -16.41
CA ALA A 148 -19.21 11.75 -15.98
C ALA A 148 -18.25 10.61 -16.37
N THR A 149 -17.61 10.72 -17.53
CA THR A 149 -16.59 9.77 -17.99
C THR A 149 -15.33 9.82 -17.13
N ILE A 150 -14.86 11.02 -16.76
CA ILE A 150 -13.71 11.20 -15.86
C ILE A 150 -14.05 10.67 -14.47
N ALA A 151 -15.23 10.98 -13.93
CA ALA A 151 -15.67 10.52 -12.62
C ALA A 151 -15.76 8.99 -12.54
N ASP A 152 -16.34 8.31 -13.53
CA ASP A 152 -16.42 6.83 -13.57
C ASP A 152 -15.04 6.18 -13.71
N THR A 153 -14.12 6.81 -14.45
CA THR A 153 -12.73 6.34 -14.56
C THR A 153 -11.98 6.51 -13.24
N ALA A 154 -12.11 7.68 -12.60
CA ALA A 154 -11.52 7.98 -11.31
C ALA A 154 -12.07 7.06 -10.21
N ASP A 155 -13.37 6.80 -10.20
CA ASP A 155 -14.01 5.84 -9.27
C ASP A 155 -13.33 4.47 -9.38
N LEU A 156 -13.19 3.91 -10.60
CA LEU A 156 -12.50 2.62 -10.77
C LEU A 156 -11.01 2.67 -10.41
N ALA A 157 -10.32 3.78 -10.68
CA ALA A 157 -8.90 3.94 -10.38
C ALA A 157 -8.64 3.98 -8.85
N PHE A 158 -9.48 4.68 -8.10
CA PHE A 158 -9.35 4.84 -6.65
C PHE A 158 -10.07 3.74 -5.85
N THR A 159 -10.97 2.97 -6.45
CA THR A 159 -11.66 1.87 -5.77
C THR A 159 -10.78 0.63 -5.63
N VAL A 160 -10.02 0.59 -4.54
CA VAL A 160 -9.15 -0.57 -4.25
C VAL A 160 -9.95 -1.75 -3.69
N ARG A 161 -10.98 -1.46 -2.87
CA ARG A 161 -11.84 -2.50 -2.25
C ARG A 161 -12.99 -2.94 -3.15
N GLY A 162 -13.33 -2.17 -4.18
CA GLY A 162 -14.41 -2.51 -5.11
C GLY A 162 -15.80 -2.50 -4.49
N VAL A 163 -16.09 -1.60 -3.55
CA VAL A 163 -17.35 -1.60 -2.76
C VAL A 163 -18.60 -1.62 -3.66
N LYS A 164 -18.59 -0.87 -4.77
CA LYS A 164 -19.69 -0.83 -5.76
C LYS A 164 -19.50 -1.78 -6.94
N TYR A 165 -18.45 -2.59 -6.95
CA TYR A 165 -18.06 -3.43 -8.07
C TYR A 165 -18.22 -4.91 -7.75
N GLU A 166 -18.49 -5.72 -8.78
CA GLU A 166 -18.66 -7.16 -8.59
C GLU A 166 -17.42 -7.85 -8.01
N PHE A 167 -16.22 -7.38 -8.36
CA PHE A 167 -14.98 -7.95 -7.84
C PHE A 167 -14.77 -7.68 -6.33
N GLY A 168 -15.50 -6.72 -5.76
CA GLY A 168 -15.54 -6.45 -4.32
C GLY A 168 -16.73 -7.10 -3.59
N ARG A 169 -17.54 -7.92 -4.28
CA ARG A 169 -18.68 -8.62 -3.66
C ARG A 169 -18.19 -9.48 -2.49
N GLY A 170 -18.85 -9.32 -1.34
CA GLY A 170 -18.52 -10.04 -0.11
C GLY A 170 -17.36 -9.44 0.71
N VAL A 171 -16.86 -8.26 0.35
CA VAL A 171 -16.01 -7.46 1.25
C VAL A 171 -16.83 -7.11 2.49
N LYS A 172 -16.31 -7.46 3.66
CA LYS A 172 -16.87 -7.04 4.93
C LYS A 172 -16.37 -5.65 5.26
N LEU A 173 -17.29 -4.75 5.59
CA LEU A 173 -16.98 -3.38 5.97
C LEU A 173 -17.16 -3.23 7.47
N SER A 174 -16.25 -2.47 8.09
CA SER A 174 -16.43 -2.06 9.48
C SER A 174 -17.60 -1.08 9.57
N ARG A 175 -18.19 -0.97 10.76
CA ARG A 175 -19.31 -0.06 10.99
C ARG A 175 -18.87 1.39 10.82
N ASP A 176 -19.52 2.11 9.92
CA ASP A 176 -19.36 3.54 9.74
C ASP A 176 -20.35 4.31 10.61
N TRP A 177 -19.88 5.35 11.29
CA TRP A 177 -20.68 6.20 12.18
C TRP A 177 -20.93 7.59 11.58
N ARG A 178 -20.43 7.85 10.37
CA ARG A 178 -20.67 9.09 9.64
C ARG A 178 -22.05 9.07 8.97
N PRO A 179 -22.73 10.22 8.84
CA PRO A 179 -24.02 10.31 8.19
C PRO A 179 -23.85 10.13 6.67
N LEU A 180 -24.18 8.95 6.14
CA LEU A 180 -23.96 8.66 4.72
C LEU A 180 -24.94 9.37 3.78
N ASN A 181 -26.10 9.78 4.29
CA ASN A 181 -27.16 10.44 3.51
C ASN A 181 -27.00 11.98 3.47
N ASP A 182 -26.08 12.56 4.23
CA ASP A 182 -25.82 13.99 4.29
C ASP A 182 -24.33 14.24 4.02
N ARG A 183 -24.02 14.75 2.83
CA ARG A 183 -22.65 14.95 2.37
C ARG A 183 -21.89 15.99 3.20
N THR A 184 -22.51 17.11 3.54
CA THR A 184 -21.86 18.17 4.32
C THR A 184 -21.55 17.67 5.72
N ALA A 185 -22.53 17.00 6.36
CA ALA A 185 -22.31 16.40 7.66
C ALA A 185 -21.26 15.28 7.62
N TRP A 186 -21.22 14.47 6.55
CA TRP A 186 -20.18 13.47 6.35
C TRP A 186 -18.79 14.08 6.23
N MET A 187 -18.66 15.16 5.47
CA MET A 187 -17.39 15.88 5.29
C MET A 187 -16.90 16.47 6.60
N LEU A 188 -17.77 17.17 7.34
CA LEU A 188 -17.45 17.73 8.65
C LEU A 188 -17.05 16.64 9.66
N ARG A 189 -17.76 15.51 9.70
CA ARG A 189 -17.39 14.38 10.57
C ARG A 189 -16.07 13.73 10.15
N THR A 190 -15.83 13.58 8.85
CA THR A 190 -14.57 13.05 8.32
C THR A 190 -13.40 13.94 8.74
N LEU A 191 -13.55 15.27 8.62
CA LEU A 191 -12.54 16.22 9.07
C LEU A 191 -12.29 16.16 10.58
N THR A 192 -13.36 16.28 11.38
CA THR A 192 -13.27 16.46 12.84
C THR A 192 -12.97 15.18 13.61
N HIS A 193 -13.46 14.03 13.16
CA HIS A 193 -13.34 12.75 13.91
C HIS A 193 -12.31 11.79 13.31
N TYR A 194 -11.89 12.01 12.05
CA TYR A 194 -10.90 11.15 11.40
C TYR A 194 -9.63 11.92 11.04
N ILE A 195 -9.70 12.96 10.23
CA ILE A 195 -8.49 13.65 9.75
C ILE A 195 -7.74 14.30 10.91
N ILE A 196 -8.37 15.20 11.67
CA ILE A 196 -7.70 15.95 12.74
C ILE A 196 -7.17 15.01 13.84
N PRO A 197 -7.96 14.07 14.40
CA PRO A 197 -7.47 13.22 15.48
C PRO A 197 -6.37 12.25 15.03
N ASN A 198 -6.51 11.63 13.84
CA ASN A 198 -5.45 10.75 13.34
C ASN A 198 -4.17 11.54 13.04
N PHE A 199 -4.28 12.76 12.52
CA PHE A 199 -3.12 13.64 12.34
C PHE A 199 -2.43 13.94 13.66
N LEU A 200 -3.16 14.37 14.69
CA LEU A 200 -2.56 14.74 15.98
C LEU A 200 -1.89 13.53 16.67
N VAL A 201 -2.51 12.35 16.64
CA VAL A 201 -1.91 11.14 17.22
C VAL A 201 -0.70 10.68 16.41
N PHE A 202 -0.77 10.75 15.08
CA PHE A 202 0.36 10.46 14.20
C PHE A 202 1.52 11.42 14.46
N ASP A 203 1.24 12.72 14.55
CA ASP A 203 2.21 13.77 14.85
C ASP A 203 2.89 13.55 16.20
N PHE A 204 2.11 13.21 17.24
CA PHE A 204 2.63 12.89 18.57
C PHE A 204 3.54 11.67 18.55
N THR A 205 3.09 10.56 17.94
CA THR A 205 3.88 9.32 17.87
C THR A 205 5.15 9.48 17.03
N ASN A 206 5.10 10.20 15.91
CA ASN A 206 6.29 10.53 15.12
C ASN A 206 7.23 11.46 15.89
N SER A 207 6.70 12.48 16.58
CA SER A 207 7.49 13.41 17.40
C SER A 207 8.20 12.73 18.57
N TYR A 208 7.58 11.71 19.17
CA TYR A 208 8.21 10.85 20.17
C TYR A 208 9.37 10.06 19.55
N PHE A 209 9.15 9.40 18.40
CA PHE A 209 10.16 8.55 17.79
C PHE A 209 11.39 9.32 17.30
N ILE A 210 11.22 10.48 16.66
CA ILE A 210 12.36 11.31 16.21
C ILE A 210 13.17 11.89 17.38
N ARG A 211 12.61 11.86 18.59
CA ARG A 211 13.27 12.32 19.81
C ARG A 211 13.84 11.17 20.63
N SER A 212 13.31 9.95 20.57
CA SER A 212 13.82 8.86 21.41
C SER A 212 15.29 8.52 21.06
N PRO A 213 16.23 8.65 22.01
CA PRO A 213 17.62 8.25 21.81
C PRO A 213 17.75 6.76 21.46
N GLU A 214 16.91 5.92 22.07
CA GLU A 214 16.89 4.48 21.83
C GLU A 214 16.49 4.14 20.39
N ILE A 215 15.49 4.85 19.85
CA ILE A 215 15.10 4.69 18.46
C ILE A 215 16.21 5.16 17.54
N TYR A 216 16.85 6.28 17.84
CA TYR A 216 18.00 6.76 17.08
C TYR A 216 19.13 5.72 17.04
N SER A 217 19.53 5.17 18.19
CA SER A 217 20.57 4.13 18.26
C SER A 217 20.17 2.84 17.53
N ILE A 218 18.90 2.45 17.50
CA ILE A 218 18.43 1.33 16.66
C ILE A 218 18.60 1.65 15.18
N VAL A 219 18.21 2.87 14.76
CA VAL A 219 18.29 3.27 13.35
C VAL A 219 19.74 3.42 12.88
N MET A 220 20.63 3.86 13.78
CA MET A 220 22.09 3.88 13.57
C MET A 220 22.75 2.52 13.73
N GLU A 221 21.97 1.49 14.08
CA GLU A 221 22.41 0.12 14.27
C GLU A 221 23.46 -0.06 15.38
N GLU A 222 23.51 0.89 16.31
CA GLU A 222 24.34 0.86 17.52
C GLU A 222 23.83 -0.17 18.53
N ILE A 223 22.50 -0.33 18.60
CA ILE A 223 21.83 -1.30 19.46
C ILE A 223 20.83 -2.15 18.66
N ASP A 224 20.65 -3.41 19.04
CA ASP A 224 19.57 -4.23 18.50
C ASP A 224 18.30 -4.03 19.31
N PHE A 225 17.14 -3.95 18.65
CA PHE A 225 15.83 -3.89 19.31
C PHE A 225 15.65 -4.97 20.40
N ARG A 226 16.27 -6.15 20.26
CA ARG A 226 16.22 -7.24 21.24
C ARG A 226 16.92 -6.91 22.57
N GLN A 227 17.85 -5.96 22.57
CA GLN A 227 18.59 -5.53 23.75
C GLN A 227 17.80 -4.57 24.64
N LEU A 228 16.69 -4.01 24.12
CA LEU A 228 15.81 -3.15 24.92
C LEU A 228 15.05 -3.92 25.99
N ASP A 229 14.71 -3.23 27.07
CA ASP A 229 13.88 -3.79 28.13
C ASP A 229 12.44 -4.01 27.64
N TRP A 230 11.75 -4.97 28.27
CA TRP A 230 10.36 -5.31 27.93
C TRP A 230 9.39 -4.11 27.93
N PRO A 231 9.44 -3.18 28.89
CA PRO A 231 8.60 -1.98 28.86
C PRO A 231 8.86 -1.12 27.61
N GLN A 232 10.13 -0.87 27.29
CA GLN A 232 10.53 -0.08 26.11
C GLN A 232 10.05 -0.74 24.83
N LYS A 233 10.31 -2.05 24.66
CA LYS A 233 9.81 -2.83 23.51
C LYS A 233 8.29 -2.72 23.36
N THR A 234 7.56 -2.78 24.47
CA THR A 234 6.09 -2.73 24.46
C THR A 234 5.59 -1.37 24.01
N VAL A 235 6.16 -0.28 24.54
CA VAL A 235 5.82 1.09 24.14
C VAL A 235 6.12 1.31 22.66
N ILE A 236 7.30 0.90 22.19
CA ILE A 236 7.71 1.08 20.79
C ILE A 236 6.78 0.31 19.85
N LYS A 237 6.45 -0.96 20.15
CA LYS A 237 5.50 -1.75 19.35
C LYS A 237 4.12 -1.11 19.30
N PHE A 238 3.63 -0.62 20.44
CA PHE A 238 2.34 0.05 20.52
C PHE A 238 2.32 1.34 19.68
N PHE A 239 3.36 2.17 19.76
CA PHE A 239 3.47 3.41 18.99
C PHE A 239 3.67 3.13 17.50
N LEU A 240 4.44 2.12 17.13
CA LEU A 240 4.64 1.73 15.73
C LEU A 240 3.32 1.29 15.11
N ALA A 241 2.56 0.43 15.80
CA ALA A 241 1.23 0.02 15.34
C ALA A 241 0.25 1.19 15.27
N THR A 242 0.27 2.09 16.27
CA THR A 242 -0.57 3.30 16.28
C THR A 242 -0.25 4.20 15.09
N MET A 243 1.03 4.48 14.83
CA MET A 243 1.50 5.30 13.72
C MET A 243 1.07 4.74 12.36
N VAL A 244 1.10 3.41 12.17
CA VAL A 244 0.59 2.76 10.95
C VAL A 244 -0.92 2.97 10.80
N ILE A 245 -1.69 2.73 11.86
CA ILE A 245 -3.15 2.88 11.82
C ILE A 245 -3.54 4.34 11.54
N THR A 246 -2.95 5.29 12.26
CA THR A 246 -3.30 6.70 12.16
C THR A 246 -2.79 7.32 10.86
N GLY A 247 -1.59 6.96 10.41
CA GLY A 247 -1.03 7.43 9.14
C GLY A 247 -1.85 6.97 7.94
N LEU A 248 -2.17 5.67 7.86
CA LEU A 248 -3.02 5.13 6.79
C LEU A 248 -4.44 5.74 6.84
N SER A 249 -5.01 5.89 8.04
CA SER A 249 -6.32 6.53 8.21
C SER A 249 -6.30 7.98 7.75
N PHE A 250 -5.29 8.76 8.15
CA PHE A 250 -5.15 10.16 7.79
C PHE A 250 -5.12 10.33 6.27
N VAL A 251 -4.22 9.62 5.58
CA VAL A 251 -4.10 9.69 4.10
C VAL A 251 -5.39 9.25 3.41
N TYR A 252 -5.98 8.13 3.86
CA TYR A 252 -7.23 7.63 3.29
C TYR A 252 -8.37 8.66 3.37
N HIS A 253 -8.54 9.30 4.52
CA HIS A 253 -9.64 10.25 4.72
C HIS A 253 -9.40 11.59 4.02
N ILE A 254 -8.15 12.01 3.80
CA ILE A 254 -7.82 13.16 2.94
C ILE A 254 -8.23 12.89 1.49
N ILE A 255 -7.87 11.71 0.96
CA ILE A 255 -8.28 11.30 -0.40
C ILE A 255 -9.80 11.22 -0.47
N ALA A 256 -10.44 10.57 0.50
CA ALA A 256 -11.89 10.44 0.57
C ALA A 256 -12.61 11.80 0.58
N LEU A 257 -12.13 12.73 1.41
CA LEU A 257 -12.67 14.09 1.50
C LEU A 257 -12.50 14.82 0.16
N SER A 258 -11.34 14.67 -0.49
CA SER A 258 -11.06 15.30 -1.79
C SER A 258 -11.97 14.74 -2.89
N CYS A 259 -12.14 13.42 -2.97
CA CYS A 259 -13.02 12.77 -3.92
C CYS A 259 -14.49 13.15 -3.70
N VAL A 260 -14.95 13.19 -2.44
CA VAL A 260 -16.32 13.60 -2.12
C VAL A 260 -16.52 15.10 -2.33
N ALA A 261 -15.55 15.95 -2.05
CA ALA A 261 -15.70 17.41 -2.19
C ALA A 261 -15.58 17.89 -3.64
N ILE A 262 -14.59 17.37 -4.38
CA ILE A 262 -14.17 17.88 -5.69
C ILE A 262 -14.75 17.04 -6.84
N LEU A 263 -14.78 15.71 -6.70
CA LEU A 263 -15.18 14.79 -7.77
C LEU A 263 -16.65 14.33 -7.68
N ASP A 264 -17.42 14.91 -6.77
CA ASP A 264 -18.84 14.61 -6.58
C ASP A 264 -19.15 13.14 -6.27
N MET A 265 -18.18 12.40 -5.71
CA MET A 265 -18.35 10.99 -5.34
C MET A 265 -19.26 10.84 -4.12
N ALA A 266 -19.97 9.71 -4.05
CA ALA A 266 -20.92 9.45 -2.98
C ALA A 266 -20.21 9.07 -1.65
N PRO A 267 -20.65 9.59 -0.49
CA PRO A 267 -20.03 9.27 0.80
C PRO A 267 -19.95 7.77 1.16
N ASP A 268 -20.91 6.98 0.69
CA ASP A 268 -20.99 5.53 0.94
C ASP A 268 -19.94 4.71 0.18
N GLU A 269 -19.26 5.30 -0.82
CA GLU A 269 -18.13 4.71 -1.55
C GLU A 269 -16.84 4.71 -0.73
N TRP A 270 -16.80 5.52 0.33
CA TRP A 270 -15.61 5.76 1.14
C TRP A 270 -15.78 5.27 2.58
N PRO A 271 -16.15 3.99 2.83
CA PRO A 271 -16.33 3.48 4.18
C PRO A 271 -15.01 3.50 4.94
N VAL A 272 -15.05 3.58 6.26
CA VAL A 272 -13.83 3.54 7.08
C VAL A 272 -12.97 2.30 6.75
N ILE A 273 -11.65 2.46 6.80
CA ILE A 273 -10.71 1.38 6.49
C ILE A 273 -10.32 0.56 7.73
N PHE A 274 -10.35 1.16 8.92
CA PHE A 274 -10.16 0.47 10.18
C PHE A 274 -11.47 0.47 10.96
N GLY A 275 -11.74 -0.65 11.63
CA GLY A 275 -12.79 -0.73 12.64
C GLY A 275 -12.22 -0.38 14.01
N ARG A 276 -12.18 -1.37 14.91
CA ARG A 276 -11.67 -1.25 16.27
C ARG A 276 -10.57 -2.30 16.52
N PRO A 277 -9.41 -2.21 15.84
CA PRO A 277 -8.36 -3.23 15.87
C PRO A 277 -7.87 -3.55 17.29
N TRP A 278 -7.75 -2.54 18.15
CA TRP A 278 -7.33 -2.68 19.56
C TRP A 278 -8.28 -3.53 20.41
N THR A 279 -9.56 -3.59 20.03
CA THR A 279 -10.60 -4.32 20.78
C THR A 279 -11.03 -5.60 20.07
N ALA A 280 -10.32 -6.00 18.99
CA ALA A 280 -10.63 -7.22 18.26
C ALA A 280 -10.56 -8.42 19.20
N ARG A 281 -11.53 -9.33 19.06
CA ARG A 281 -11.70 -10.48 19.97
C ARG A 281 -11.34 -11.82 19.34
N SER A 282 -10.86 -11.80 18.10
CA SER A 282 -10.30 -12.93 17.36
C SER A 282 -9.44 -12.42 16.22
N LEU A 283 -8.46 -13.21 15.79
CA LEU A 283 -7.64 -12.94 14.61
C LEU A 283 -8.49 -12.91 13.34
N HIS A 284 -9.56 -13.72 13.28
CA HIS A 284 -10.54 -13.63 12.20
C HIS A 284 -11.20 -12.25 12.11
N ALA A 285 -11.61 -11.67 13.24
CA ALA A 285 -12.17 -10.32 13.28
C ALA A 285 -11.09 -9.27 12.96
N PHE A 286 -9.92 -9.38 13.60
CA PHE A 286 -8.80 -8.47 13.42
C PHE A 286 -8.41 -8.34 11.94
N TRP A 287 -8.00 -9.44 11.30
CA TRP A 287 -7.52 -9.40 9.92
C TRP A 287 -8.63 -9.36 8.87
N GLY A 288 -9.87 -9.71 9.22
CA GLY A 288 -10.98 -9.82 8.27
C GLY A 288 -11.90 -8.59 8.22
N VAL A 289 -11.91 -7.75 9.25
CA VAL A 289 -12.83 -6.60 9.39
C VAL A 289 -12.21 -5.41 10.09
N GLU A 290 -11.45 -5.61 11.17
CA GLU A 290 -11.00 -4.48 12.01
C GLU A 290 -9.72 -3.82 11.49
N TRP A 291 -8.84 -4.59 10.84
CA TRP A 291 -7.65 -4.16 10.14
C TRP A 291 -7.97 -3.81 8.68
N HIS A 292 -7.20 -2.88 8.09
CA HIS A 292 -7.48 -2.38 6.75
C HIS A 292 -7.59 -3.49 5.70
N GLN A 293 -8.64 -3.41 4.89
CA GLN A 293 -8.92 -4.36 3.79
C GLN A 293 -8.52 -3.81 2.41
N ILE A 294 -7.79 -2.69 2.36
CA ILE A 294 -7.39 -2.02 1.11
C ILE A 294 -6.70 -3.00 0.15
N LEU A 295 -5.78 -3.83 0.64
CA LEU A 295 -4.99 -4.76 -0.18
C LEU A 295 -5.61 -6.17 -0.28
N ARG A 296 -6.82 -6.38 0.26
CA ARG A 296 -7.46 -7.71 0.30
C ARG A 296 -7.59 -8.31 -1.09
N ARG A 297 -8.04 -7.53 -2.06
CA ARG A 297 -8.24 -8.00 -3.44
C ARG A 297 -6.91 -8.37 -4.08
N THR A 298 -5.89 -7.54 -3.90
CA THR A 298 -4.52 -7.81 -4.33
C THR A 298 -4.07 -9.17 -3.85
N PHE A 299 -4.11 -9.41 -2.53
CA PHE A 299 -3.66 -10.67 -1.94
C PHE A 299 -4.48 -11.89 -2.37
N LEU A 300 -5.77 -11.72 -2.63
CA LEU A 300 -6.59 -12.78 -3.21
C LEU A 300 -6.15 -13.12 -4.62
N VAL A 301 -5.93 -12.12 -5.48
CA VAL A 301 -5.55 -12.35 -6.89
C VAL A 301 -4.14 -12.93 -6.99
N THR A 302 -3.18 -12.41 -6.23
CA THR A 302 -1.77 -12.78 -6.36
C THR A 302 -1.36 -14.02 -5.57
N GLY A 303 -2.10 -14.39 -4.52
CA GLY A 303 -1.77 -15.57 -3.70
C GLY A 303 -2.96 -16.44 -3.32
N GLY A 304 -4.08 -15.83 -2.91
CA GLY A 304 -5.25 -16.55 -2.43
C GLY A 304 -5.88 -17.49 -3.46
N TYR A 305 -6.24 -17.01 -4.65
CA TYR A 305 -6.83 -17.83 -5.71
C TYR A 305 -5.84 -18.85 -6.28
N PRO A 306 -4.57 -18.52 -6.58
CA PRO A 306 -3.59 -19.50 -7.02
C PRO A 306 -3.41 -20.66 -6.02
N LEU A 307 -3.14 -20.38 -4.75
CA LEU A 307 -2.98 -21.43 -3.74
C LEU A 307 -4.32 -22.10 -3.40
N GLY A 308 -5.42 -21.39 -3.54
CA GLY A 308 -6.77 -21.92 -3.38
C GLY A 308 -7.14 -22.96 -4.45
N PHE A 309 -6.65 -22.79 -5.67
CA PHE A 309 -6.83 -23.76 -6.75
C PHE A 309 -6.20 -25.12 -6.39
N PHE A 310 -4.99 -25.11 -5.80
CA PHE A 310 -4.28 -26.34 -5.45
C PHE A 310 -4.69 -26.94 -4.09
N PHE A 311 -4.98 -26.09 -3.09
CA PHE A 311 -5.15 -26.52 -1.69
C PHE A 311 -6.51 -26.10 -1.07
N GLY A 312 -7.47 -25.71 -1.91
CA GLY A 312 -8.81 -25.34 -1.49
C GLY A 312 -8.85 -24.15 -0.51
N ARG A 313 -9.82 -24.17 0.42
CA ARG A 313 -10.03 -23.06 1.37
C ARG A 313 -8.83 -22.77 2.28
N ALA A 314 -8.04 -23.79 2.63
CA ALA A 314 -6.83 -23.59 3.42
C ALA A 314 -5.76 -22.87 2.59
N GLY A 315 -5.61 -23.27 1.32
CA GLY A 315 -4.77 -22.61 0.33
C GLY A 315 -5.09 -21.13 0.16
N ILE A 316 -6.37 -20.75 0.12
CA ILE A 316 -6.77 -19.34 0.02
C ILE A 316 -6.23 -18.52 1.19
N VAL A 317 -6.42 -19.00 2.43
CA VAL A 317 -5.99 -18.26 3.63
C VAL A 317 -4.47 -18.15 3.67
N LEU A 318 -3.77 -19.27 3.44
CA LEU A 318 -2.31 -19.29 3.42
C LEU A 318 -1.76 -18.37 2.32
N GLY A 319 -2.31 -18.45 1.11
CA GLY A 319 -1.86 -17.65 -0.02
C GLY A 319 -2.11 -16.16 0.12
N VAL A 320 -3.22 -15.75 0.73
CA VAL A 320 -3.46 -14.34 1.07
C VAL A 320 -2.36 -13.82 2.00
N PHE A 321 -2.02 -14.56 3.06
CA PHE A 321 -1.02 -14.12 4.04
C PHE A 321 0.41 -14.19 3.50
N MET A 322 0.76 -15.22 2.72
CA MET A 322 2.06 -15.29 2.04
C MET A 322 2.22 -14.15 1.03
N SER A 323 1.19 -13.89 0.23
CA SER A 323 1.21 -12.77 -0.71
C SER A 323 1.27 -11.42 0.01
N SER A 324 0.61 -11.28 1.16
CA SER A 324 0.74 -10.09 2.01
C SER A 324 2.17 -9.91 2.49
N GLY A 325 2.78 -10.97 3.03
CA GLY A 325 4.15 -10.96 3.49
C GLY A 325 5.15 -10.63 2.38
N LEU A 326 4.94 -11.20 1.19
CA LEU A 326 5.82 -10.97 0.05
C LEU A 326 5.70 -9.53 -0.45
N LEU A 327 4.48 -9.01 -0.64
CA LEU A 327 4.29 -7.61 -1.04
C LEU A 327 4.97 -6.66 -0.06
N HIS A 328 4.76 -6.89 1.25
CA HIS A 328 5.36 -6.05 2.27
C HIS A 328 6.89 -6.18 2.31
N SER A 329 7.46 -7.34 1.98
CA SER A 329 8.91 -7.51 1.92
C SER A 329 9.52 -6.87 0.67
N ILE A 330 8.85 -6.98 -0.49
CA ILE A 330 9.28 -6.38 -1.76
C ILE A 330 9.31 -4.85 -1.64
N MET A 331 8.30 -4.24 -1.04
CA MET A 331 8.28 -2.79 -0.88
C MET A 331 9.35 -2.28 0.08
N LEU A 332 9.86 -3.12 1.00
CA LEU A 332 11.01 -2.74 1.81
C LEU A 332 12.27 -2.62 0.97
N ILE A 333 12.45 -3.38 -0.12
CA ILE A 333 13.62 -3.26 -1.01
C ILE A 333 13.76 -1.83 -1.56
N ALA A 334 12.68 -1.04 -1.56
CA ALA A 334 12.66 0.34 -2.02
C ALA A 334 13.66 1.26 -1.32
N ASP A 335 14.05 0.95 -0.09
CA ASP A 335 15.07 1.70 0.67
C ASP A 335 16.51 1.42 0.20
N GLY A 336 16.72 0.47 -0.71
CA GLY A 336 18.02 0.07 -1.21
C GLY A 336 18.67 -1.11 -0.47
N GLU A 337 18.03 -1.62 0.57
CA GLU A 337 18.51 -2.77 1.33
C GLU A 337 17.99 -4.10 0.75
N PRO A 338 18.70 -5.23 0.97
CA PRO A 338 18.23 -6.55 0.59
C PRO A 338 16.85 -6.88 1.17
N MET A 339 16.09 -7.76 0.52
CA MET A 339 14.76 -8.14 1.02
C MET A 339 14.85 -8.74 2.44
N SER A 340 14.10 -8.18 3.39
CA SER A 340 13.98 -8.77 4.74
C SER A 340 12.84 -9.79 4.79
N TRP A 341 13.17 -11.02 5.19
CA TRP A 341 12.19 -12.08 5.40
C TRP A 341 11.38 -11.93 6.69
N ALA A 342 11.78 -11.06 7.61
CA ALA A 342 11.07 -10.79 8.86
C ALA A 342 9.60 -10.43 8.59
N THR A 343 9.39 -9.55 7.62
CA THR A 343 8.06 -9.09 7.21
C THR A 343 7.26 -10.22 6.56
N PHE A 344 7.88 -11.00 5.69
CA PHE A 344 7.26 -12.18 5.07
C PHE A 344 6.74 -13.16 6.12
N PHE A 345 7.59 -13.51 7.10
CA PHE A 345 7.21 -14.45 8.16
C PHE A 345 6.15 -13.87 9.10
N PHE A 346 6.19 -12.57 9.41
CA PHE A 346 5.18 -11.92 10.26
C PHE A 346 3.77 -12.02 9.69
N PHE A 347 3.59 -11.80 8.39
CA PHE A 347 2.28 -11.93 7.78
C PHE A 347 1.91 -13.39 7.56
N THR A 348 2.86 -14.23 7.15
CA THR A 348 2.59 -15.66 6.90
C THR A 348 2.16 -16.40 8.17
N ILE A 349 2.79 -16.13 9.32
CA ILE A 349 2.44 -16.79 10.59
C ILE A 349 1.00 -16.50 11.03
N GLN A 350 0.36 -15.42 10.56
CA GLN A 350 -1.05 -15.14 10.86
C GLN A 350 -1.99 -16.25 10.37
N ALA A 351 -1.63 -16.95 9.29
CA ALA A 351 -2.38 -18.12 8.82
C ALA A 351 -2.40 -19.24 9.86
N LEU A 352 -1.30 -19.45 10.61
CA LEU A 352 -1.26 -20.40 11.72
C LEU A 352 -2.20 -19.98 12.85
N GLY A 353 -2.27 -18.68 13.15
CA GLY A 353 -3.23 -18.14 14.13
C GLY A 353 -4.68 -18.50 13.78
N PHE A 354 -5.06 -18.43 12.50
CA PHE A 354 -6.39 -18.86 12.03
C PHE A 354 -6.63 -20.36 12.19
N VAL A 355 -5.59 -21.19 12.00
CA VAL A 355 -5.66 -22.63 12.24
C VAL A 355 -5.89 -22.90 13.72
N ILE A 356 -5.18 -22.21 14.61
CA ILE A 356 -5.34 -22.33 16.06
C ILE A 356 -6.76 -21.95 16.49
N GLU A 357 -7.32 -20.83 16.00
CA GLU A 357 -8.71 -20.45 16.32
C GLU A 357 -9.73 -21.48 15.81
N ARG A 358 -9.43 -22.15 14.68
CA ARG A 358 -10.28 -23.21 14.14
C ARG A 358 -10.20 -24.49 14.98
N ILE A 359 -9.01 -24.86 15.44
CA ILE A 359 -8.80 -25.99 16.36
C ILE A 359 -9.53 -25.71 17.67
N TRP A 360 -9.37 -24.51 18.23
CA TRP A 360 -10.12 -24.07 19.42
C TRP A 360 -11.62 -24.25 19.24
N ARG A 361 -12.18 -23.83 18.10
CA ARG A 361 -13.60 -24.01 17.80
C ARG A 361 -14.02 -25.48 17.71
N ARG A 362 -13.16 -26.35 17.17
CA ARG A 362 -13.44 -27.79 17.09
C ARG A 362 -13.43 -28.46 18.45
N ILE A 363 -12.49 -28.10 19.32
CA ILE A 363 -12.33 -28.70 20.65
C ILE A 363 -13.38 -28.16 21.62
N SER A 364 -13.54 -26.83 21.70
CA SER A 364 -14.42 -26.18 22.67
C SER A 364 -15.87 -26.03 22.22
N GLY A 365 -16.16 -26.22 20.92
CA GLY A 365 -17.44 -25.86 20.30
C GLY A 365 -17.70 -24.35 20.18
N ARG A 366 -16.84 -23.50 20.75
CA ARG A 366 -17.04 -22.04 20.84
C ARG A 366 -16.06 -21.29 19.92
N ARG A 367 -16.50 -20.16 19.37
CA ARG A 367 -15.58 -19.26 18.65
C ARG A 367 -14.73 -18.48 19.65
N VAL A 368 -13.49 -18.16 19.27
CA VAL A 368 -12.65 -17.23 20.04
C VAL A 368 -13.36 -15.88 20.12
N GLY A 369 -13.45 -15.32 21.33
CA GLY A 369 -14.25 -14.13 21.60
C GLY A 369 -14.14 -13.64 23.04
N GLY A 370 -14.90 -12.59 23.37
CA GLY A 370 -14.89 -11.97 24.69
C GLY A 370 -13.56 -11.28 25.03
N ILE A 371 -13.32 -11.06 26.32
CA ILE A 371 -12.09 -10.44 26.84
C ILE A 371 -10.89 -11.35 26.61
N LEU A 372 -11.01 -12.66 26.88
CA LEU A 372 -9.94 -13.64 26.62
C LEU A 372 -9.55 -13.71 25.15
N GLY A 373 -10.51 -13.60 24.24
CA GLY A 373 -10.23 -13.49 22.81
C GLY A 373 -9.46 -12.23 22.44
N ASN A 374 -9.69 -11.11 23.14
CA ASN A 374 -8.91 -9.89 22.94
C ASN A 374 -7.47 -10.05 23.47
N VAL A 375 -7.30 -10.60 24.67
CA VAL A 375 -5.97 -10.94 25.20
C VAL A 375 -5.22 -11.86 24.24
N TRP A 376 -5.89 -12.88 23.70
CA TRP A 376 -5.34 -13.76 22.67
C TRP A 376 -4.83 -13.00 21.45
N VAL A 377 -5.61 -12.08 20.87
CA VAL A 377 -5.16 -11.28 19.71
C VAL A 377 -3.94 -10.44 20.06
N VAL A 378 -3.96 -9.74 21.19
CA VAL A 378 -2.86 -8.87 21.63
C VAL A 378 -1.58 -9.68 21.85
N VAL A 379 -1.66 -10.79 22.59
CA VAL A 379 -0.52 -11.67 22.86
C VAL A 379 0.01 -12.28 21.56
N TRP A 380 -0.86 -12.79 20.69
CA TRP A 380 -0.46 -13.36 19.41
C TRP A 380 0.32 -12.37 18.55
N LEU A 381 -0.21 -11.14 18.38
CA LEU A 381 0.44 -10.11 17.59
C LEU A 381 1.77 -9.66 18.22
N ALA A 382 1.81 -9.47 19.55
CA ALA A 382 3.03 -9.07 20.24
C ALA A 382 4.15 -10.12 20.12
N VAL A 383 3.80 -11.40 20.23
CA VAL A 383 4.72 -12.53 20.03
C VAL A 383 5.15 -12.61 18.57
N ALA A 384 4.22 -12.52 17.61
CA ALA A 384 4.56 -12.55 16.19
C ALA A 384 5.53 -11.41 15.82
N VAL A 385 5.33 -10.20 16.35
CA VAL A 385 6.24 -9.08 16.13
C VAL A 385 7.64 -9.36 16.71
N GLU A 386 7.72 -9.89 17.93
CA GLU A 386 9.00 -10.21 18.58
C GLU A 386 9.76 -11.31 17.83
N GLN A 387 9.10 -12.44 17.57
CA GLN A 387 9.73 -13.64 17.01
C GLN A 387 10.20 -13.46 15.57
N THR A 388 9.49 -12.65 14.79
CA THR A 388 9.87 -12.39 13.39
C THR A 388 10.89 -11.27 13.25
N GLY A 389 11.04 -10.41 14.26
CA GLY A 389 11.94 -9.25 14.20
C GLY A 389 11.48 -8.15 13.25
N ILE A 390 10.18 -8.11 12.90
CA ILE A 390 9.63 -7.09 11.99
C ILE A 390 9.81 -5.67 12.53
N ALA A 391 9.63 -5.46 13.84
CA ALA A 391 9.84 -4.14 14.46
C ALA A 391 11.30 -3.68 14.30
N SER A 392 12.27 -4.55 14.59
CA SER A 392 13.70 -4.25 14.40
C SER A 392 14.00 -3.89 12.94
N THR A 393 13.49 -4.69 12.00
CA THR A 393 13.66 -4.44 10.56
C THR A 393 13.13 -3.07 10.15
N TRP A 394 11.92 -2.72 10.58
CA TRP A 394 11.29 -1.46 10.21
C TRP A 394 11.99 -0.26 10.85
N LEU A 395 12.40 -0.37 12.11
CA LEU A 395 13.11 0.68 12.83
C LEU A 395 14.50 0.95 12.22
N ARG A 396 15.30 -0.10 11.95
CA ARG A 396 16.62 0.05 11.30
C ARG A 396 16.54 0.74 9.94
N ARG A 397 15.45 0.50 9.21
CA ARG A 397 15.15 1.12 7.91
C ARG A 397 14.53 2.51 8.03
N GLY A 398 14.32 3.01 9.25
CA GLY A 398 13.84 4.37 9.51
C GLY A 398 12.33 4.55 9.33
N ALA A 399 11.53 3.52 9.58
CA ALA A 399 10.06 3.63 9.60
C ALA A 399 9.56 4.74 10.54
N ALA A 400 10.33 5.05 11.59
CA ALA A 400 9.94 5.90 12.70
C ALA A 400 10.86 7.13 12.90
N SER A 401 12.00 7.20 12.22
CA SER A 401 13.03 8.24 12.43
C SER A 401 12.95 9.42 11.46
N VAL A 402 12.06 9.34 10.46
CA VAL A 402 11.87 10.43 9.48
C VAL A 402 10.89 11.45 10.03
N LYS A 403 11.21 12.72 9.81
CA LYS A 403 10.29 13.82 10.06
C LYS A 403 9.22 13.89 8.98
N LEU A 404 8.12 13.16 9.19
CA LEU A 404 7.02 13.06 8.22
C LEU A 404 6.09 14.28 8.27
N VAL A 405 6.02 14.96 9.43
CA VAL A 405 5.28 16.20 9.60
C VAL A 405 6.26 17.38 9.63
N PRO A 406 6.13 18.37 8.73
CA PRO A 406 6.95 19.57 8.76
C PRO A 406 6.90 20.25 10.13
N ALA A 407 8.03 20.85 10.57
CA ALA A 407 8.15 21.42 11.92
C ALA A 407 7.03 22.42 12.24
N TRP A 408 6.68 23.27 11.27
CA TRP A 408 5.67 24.30 11.39
C TRP A 408 4.23 23.75 11.41
N MET A 409 4.01 22.53 10.94
CA MET A 409 2.72 21.85 10.97
C MET A 409 2.52 20.99 12.22
N SER A 410 3.56 20.76 13.02
CA SER A 410 3.57 19.77 14.09
C SER A 410 3.32 20.40 15.46
N PRO A 411 2.09 20.33 16.01
CA PRO A 411 1.81 20.88 17.33
C PRO A 411 2.60 20.13 18.42
N SER A 412 2.85 18.84 18.23
CA SER A 412 3.64 18.05 19.19
C SER A 412 5.09 18.49 19.21
N ASN A 413 5.71 18.75 18.06
CA ASN A 413 7.07 19.30 18.03
C ASN A 413 7.12 20.68 18.69
N LEU A 414 6.15 21.56 18.39
CA LEU A 414 6.10 22.90 18.97
C LEU A 414 5.93 22.84 20.50
N ALA A 415 5.02 22.02 21.00
CA ALA A 415 4.80 21.83 22.43
C ALA A 415 6.03 21.21 23.12
N LEU A 416 6.63 20.17 22.53
CA LEU A 416 7.80 19.51 23.09
C LEU A 416 9.02 20.43 23.14
N ASN A 417 9.21 21.32 22.16
CA ASN A 417 10.30 22.30 22.19
C ASN A 417 10.14 23.35 23.29
N VAL A 418 8.89 23.66 23.70
CA VAL A 418 8.63 24.55 24.85
C VAL A 418 8.94 23.85 26.17
N VAL A 419 8.57 22.57 26.29
CA VAL A 419 8.74 21.80 27.53
C VAL A 419 10.18 21.30 27.70
N TYR A 420 10.85 20.95 26.60
CA TYR A 420 12.19 20.39 26.57
C TYR A 420 13.08 21.11 25.53
N PRO A 421 13.48 22.37 25.79
CA PRO A 421 14.20 23.18 24.81
C PRO A 421 15.59 22.63 24.46
N ASP A 422 16.24 21.93 25.39
CA ASP A 422 17.56 21.33 25.18
C ASP A 422 17.51 19.99 24.41
N PHE A 423 16.30 19.47 24.18
CA PHE A 423 16.11 18.20 23.50
C PHE A 423 16.20 18.38 21.99
N THR A 424 17.40 18.21 21.43
CA THR A 424 17.61 18.30 19.99
C THR A 424 17.00 17.07 19.31
N ALA A 425 16.12 17.27 18.33
CA ALA A 425 15.59 16.16 17.53
C ALA A 425 16.72 15.50 16.74
N TYR A 426 16.85 14.18 16.83
CA TYR A 426 17.84 13.41 16.11
C TYR A 426 17.37 13.22 14.67
N THR A 427 17.53 14.25 13.84
CA THR A 427 17.21 14.16 12.43
C THR A 427 18.37 13.48 11.70
N ILE A 428 18.08 12.39 11.00
CA ILE A 428 19.05 11.76 10.11
C ILE A 428 19.24 12.70 8.92
N HIS A 429 20.24 13.57 8.99
CA HIS A 429 20.64 14.37 7.84
C HIS A 429 21.44 13.48 6.88
N PRO A 430 21.06 13.42 5.58
CA PRO A 430 21.80 12.65 4.57
C PRO A 430 23.28 13.06 4.42
N SER A 431 23.70 14.21 4.98
CA SER A 431 25.01 14.81 4.75
C SER A 431 26.14 14.27 5.64
N ASN A 432 25.87 13.43 6.65
CA ASN A 432 26.92 12.96 7.57
C ASN A 432 27.66 11.69 7.11
N SER A 433 27.44 11.21 5.88
CA SER A 433 28.12 10.04 5.32
C SER A 433 29.29 10.37 4.38
N ILE A 434 29.68 11.64 4.23
CA ILE A 434 30.96 12.00 3.61
C ILE A 434 31.83 12.65 4.69
N GLY A 435 32.29 11.82 5.62
CA GLY A 435 33.48 12.12 6.37
C GLY A 435 34.65 12.15 5.40
N SER A 436 35.16 13.35 5.11
CA SER A 436 36.55 13.52 4.70
C SER A 436 37.42 12.84 5.77
N VAL A 437 37.96 11.68 5.43
CA VAL A 437 39.05 11.06 6.18
C VAL A 437 40.29 11.96 5.98
N PRO A 438 41.04 12.31 7.04
CA PRO A 438 42.33 13.00 6.89
C PRO A 438 43.35 12.19 6.08
#